data_AF-A0A8E2AVU6-F1
#
_entry.id   AF-A0A8E2AVU6-F1
#
_cell.length_a   1.000
_cell.length_b   1.000
_cell.length_c   1.000
_cell.angle_alpha   90.00
_cell.angle_beta   90.00
_cell.angle_gamma   90.00
#
_symmetry.space_group_name_H-M   'P 1'
#
loop_
_entity.id
_entity.type
_entity.pdbx_description
1 polymer ?
#
loop_
_entity_poly.entity_id
_entity_poly.type
_entity_poly.pdbx_seq_one_letter_code
_entity_poly.pdbx_strand_id
1 'polypeptide(L)'
;MSHPVITGADGPPTPQNLWQNRLEIRELIKDRRQFSLYIQALKRMMKLDFANALSFPDIGGIHGMPYTQWGESGGSVQSPDTSFGGYCTHGSVLFPTWHRPLRLLQQELCKHAKNIAWNYTGDDASDWMKAAKDLRSPYWDWASYDTDKKLPAELVSPTIRILTKHGKNSSRTLCMASTPPAASKSAPKSIIVCNHTANPGFGDLAASLESIHDDMHDLIGGTWPVTGHMADLTVAGFDPIFYLHHTNVDRFLTLWSALNPTEWVNPGKQKYGTWTISDGSMVDTTTALSPFWDSNSTYWDSTGVRVTDSLRYTYPEFNNLNTSDPEEIKWLIRKKVEALYGPDESKSAVSPRKTPDVNAVYEWTIRIKFKKHELSSSFSVLVYLRETYVGRVSAFVARETSRCANCVRNANVEIEGYVHLTQSVRSMYASHQSLDHDAIVGHLKDDLSLRIKGAKKDGTPAQLSDLTSLKAMPFHYTVSQEPLDRRPTYGAIVHHPTILEGKAGHVPDPSRF
;
A
#
# COMPACT_ATOMS: atom_id res chain seq x y z
N MET A 1 -19.48 28.72 0.10
CA MET A 1 -19.88 27.86 1.23
C MET A 1 -18.58 27.41 1.87
N SER A 2 -18.45 27.35 3.20
CA SER A 2 -17.18 26.92 3.80
C SER A 2 -16.85 25.49 3.38
N HIS A 3 -15.68 25.27 2.80
CA HIS A 3 -15.15 23.96 2.43
C HIS A 3 -15.09 23.00 3.64
N PRO A 4 -15.14 21.67 3.43
CA PRO A 4 -15.14 20.73 4.54
C PRO A 4 -13.81 20.71 5.29
N VAL A 5 -13.83 21.02 6.59
CA VAL A 5 -12.68 20.86 7.47
C VAL A 5 -12.59 19.41 7.94
N ILE A 6 -11.37 18.87 7.89
CA ILE A 6 -11.13 17.46 8.19
C ILE A 6 -10.44 17.39 9.56
N THR A 7 -11.12 16.90 10.58
CA THR A 7 -10.62 16.80 11.96
C THR A 7 -10.44 15.35 12.43
N GLY A 8 -10.81 14.38 11.59
CA GLY A 8 -10.90 12.98 11.99
C GLY A 8 -12.26 12.67 12.64
N ALA A 9 -12.50 11.39 12.91
CA ALA A 9 -13.78 10.94 13.46
C ALA A 9 -13.94 11.40 14.93
N ASP A 10 -15.11 11.97 15.26
CA ASP A 10 -15.39 12.36 16.65
C ASP A 10 -15.49 11.16 17.60
N GLY A 11 -15.28 11.39 18.88
CA GLY A 11 -15.39 10.40 19.94
C GLY A 11 -14.44 10.76 21.08
N PRO A 12 -14.70 10.32 22.32
CA PRO A 12 -13.69 10.44 23.36
C PRO A 12 -12.56 9.43 23.11
N PRO A 13 -11.32 9.72 23.53
CA PRO A 13 -10.30 8.68 23.70
C PRO A 13 -10.83 7.53 24.58
N THR A 14 -10.23 6.35 24.45
CA THR A 14 -10.45 5.21 25.35
C THR A 14 -10.07 5.58 26.79
N PRO A 15 -10.47 4.78 27.79
CA PRO A 15 -10.01 4.98 29.18
C PRO A 15 -8.48 5.01 29.33
N GLN A 16 -7.74 4.43 28.39
CA GLN A 16 -6.27 4.47 28.31
C GLN A 16 -5.73 5.72 27.59
N ASN A 17 -6.58 6.72 27.32
CA ASN A 17 -6.26 7.93 26.56
C ASN A 17 -5.76 7.66 25.12
N LEU A 18 -6.19 6.55 24.52
CA LEU A 18 -5.86 6.21 23.12
C LEU A 18 -7.07 6.47 22.23
N TRP A 19 -6.85 6.90 21.00
CA TRP A 19 -7.93 6.93 20.01
C TRP A 19 -8.38 5.51 19.63
N GLN A 20 -9.59 5.40 19.09
CA GLN A 20 -10.13 4.12 18.64
C GLN A 20 -9.25 3.50 17.53
N ASN A 21 -9.14 2.17 17.56
CA ASN A 21 -8.37 1.41 16.60
C ASN A 21 -9.08 1.34 15.24
N ARG A 22 -8.32 1.53 14.16
CA ARG A 22 -8.65 0.96 12.85
C ARG A 22 -8.41 -0.53 12.94
N LEU A 23 -9.44 -1.34 12.82
CA LEU A 23 -9.35 -2.80 12.96
C LEU A 23 -9.04 -3.47 11.62
N GLU A 24 -8.38 -4.63 11.67
CA GLU A 24 -8.33 -5.51 10.50
C GLU A 24 -9.77 -5.92 10.14
N ILE A 25 -10.10 -5.95 8.85
CA ILE A 25 -11.47 -6.16 8.40
C ILE A 25 -12.10 -7.46 8.92
N ARG A 26 -11.33 -8.53 9.11
CA ARG A 26 -11.83 -9.80 9.68
C ARG A 26 -12.13 -9.69 11.17
N GLU A 27 -11.38 -8.87 11.90
CA GLU A 27 -11.68 -8.57 13.31
C GLU A 27 -12.93 -7.68 13.41
N LEU A 28 -13.08 -6.70 12.51
CA LEU A 28 -14.30 -5.88 12.45
C LEU A 28 -15.54 -6.75 12.18
N ILE A 29 -15.46 -7.73 11.26
CA ILE A 29 -16.56 -8.64 10.91
C ILE A 29 -17.06 -9.44 12.14
N LYS A 30 -16.18 -9.76 13.09
CA LYS A 30 -16.56 -10.45 14.34
C LYS A 30 -17.45 -9.56 15.21
N ASP A 31 -17.22 -8.24 15.23
CA ASP A 31 -18.15 -7.29 15.83
C ASP A 31 -19.31 -6.99 14.86
N ARG A 32 -20.36 -7.82 14.96
CA ARG A 32 -21.51 -7.75 14.06
C ARG A 32 -22.24 -6.41 14.08
N ARG A 33 -22.18 -5.63 15.18
CA ARG A 33 -22.84 -4.30 15.24
C ARG A 33 -21.98 -3.26 14.53
N GLN A 34 -20.69 -3.21 14.81
CA GLN A 34 -19.77 -2.29 14.11
C GLN A 34 -19.73 -2.58 12.61
N PHE A 35 -19.59 -3.85 12.23
CA PHE A 35 -19.59 -4.23 10.82
C PHE A 35 -20.92 -3.90 10.13
N SER A 36 -22.05 -4.11 10.79
CA SER A 36 -23.36 -3.66 10.29
C SER A 36 -23.44 -2.15 10.05
N LEU A 37 -22.91 -1.36 10.98
CA LEU A 37 -22.90 0.10 10.85
C LEU A 37 -21.97 0.55 9.74
N TYR A 38 -20.80 -0.09 9.60
CA TYR A 38 -19.86 0.13 8.51
C TYR A 38 -20.54 -0.03 7.14
N ILE A 39 -21.19 -1.18 6.91
CA ILE A 39 -21.88 -1.48 5.64
C ILE A 39 -23.03 -0.50 5.39
N GLN A 40 -23.83 -0.16 6.40
CA GLN A 40 -24.95 0.78 6.24
C GLN A 40 -24.47 2.22 5.97
N ALA A 41 -23.42 2.67 6.65
CA ALA A 41 -22.83 3.99 6.46
C ALA A 41 -22.23 4.14 5.06
N LEU A 42 -21.41 3.17 4.63
CA LEU A 42 -20.83 3.15 3.30
C LEU A 42 -21.93 3.17 2.23
N LYS A 43 -22.94 2.30 2.36
CA LYS A 43 -24.10 2.28 1.45
C LYS A 43 -24.87 3.61 1.41
N ARG A 44 -24.93 4.35 2.52
CA ARG A 44 -25.55 5.67 2.56
C ARG A 44 -24.71 6.70 1.79
N MET A 45 -23.39 6.71 1.98
CA MET A 45 -22.47 7.61 1.26
C MET A 45 -22.49 7.36 -0.25
N MET A 46 -22.56 6.09 -0.67
CA MET A 46 -22.62 5.71 -2.09
C MET A 46 -23.94 6.05 -2.79
N LYS A 47 -25.00 6.32 -2.02
CA LYS A 47 -26.30 6.76 -2.55
C LYS A 47 -26.44 8.27 -2.64
N LEU A 48 -25.52 9.02 -2.04
CA LEU A 48 -25.52 10.48 -2.17
C LEU A 48 -25.14 10.87 -3.61
N ASP A 49 -25.70 11.99 -4.06
CA ASP A 49 -25.42 12.55 -5.38
C ASP A 49 -23.97 13.03 -5.49
N PHE A 50 -23.41 13.00 -6.70
CA PHE A 50 -22.07 13.51 -7.01
C PHE A 50 -21.93 15.00 -6.65
N ALA A 51 -23.00 15.80 -6.73
CA ALA A 51 -22.99 17.20 -6.32
C ALA A 51 -22.75 17.41 -4.81
N ASN A 52 -22.86 16.36 -3.99
CA ASN A 52 -22.52 16.41 -2.59
C ASN A 52 -21.02 16.11 -2.41
N ALA A 53 -20.26 17.12 -1.97
CA ALA A 53 -18.82 17.04 -1.77
C ALA A 53 -18.34 15.97 -0.77
N LEU A 54 -19.27 15.43 0.02
CA LEU A 54 -19.05 14.40 1.04
C LEU A 54 -19.64 13.04 0.63
N SER A 55 -20.12 12.90 -0.61
CA SER A 55 -20.55 11.64 -1.19
C SER A 55 -19.35 10.72 -1.45
N PHE A 56 -19.59 9.41 -1.44
CA PHE A 56 -18.54 8.44 -1.80
C PHE A 56 -17.94 8.69 -3.21
N PRO A 57 -18.74 8.89 -4.28
CA PRO A 57 -18.17 9.12 -5.59
C PRO A 57 -17.40 10.44 -5.69
N ASP A 58 -17.82 11.52 -5.01
CA ASP A 58 -17.07 12.78 -5.05
C ASP A 58 -15.75 12.68 -4.26
N ILE A 59 -15.76 12.04 -3.08
CA ILE A 59 -14.54 11.74 -2.31
C ILE A 59 -13.58 10.85 -3.13
N GLY A 60 -14.11 9.84 -3.84
CA GLY A 60 -13.32 8.99 -4.73
C GLY A 60 -12.74 9.77 -5.92
N GLY A 61 -13.47 10.78 -6.40
CA GLY A 61 -13.05 11.65 -7.50
C GLY A 61 -11.87 12.56 -7.16
N ILE A 62 -11.62 12.86 -5.87
CA ILE A 62 -10.42 13.61 -5.44
C ILE A 62 -9.13 12.95 -5.95
N HIS A 63 -9.11 11.62 -5.98
CA HIS A 63 -7.94 10.85 -6.40
C HIS A 63 -7.57 11.10 -7.86
N GLY A 64 -8.57 11.26 -8.75
CA GLY A 64 -8.37 11.25 -10.19
C GLY A 64 -9.52 11.91 -10.94
N MET A 65 -10.13 11.17 -11.86
CA MET A 65 -11.30 11.65 -12.60
C MET A 65 -12.47 11.93 -11.64
N PRO A 66 -13.31 12.95 -11.91
CA PRO A 66 -13.46 13.66 -13.17
C PRO A 66 -12.54 14.89 -13.36
N TYR A 67 -11.51 15.07 -12.53
CA TYR A 67 -10.62 16.25 -12.57
C TYR A 67 -11.39 17.56 -12.35
N THR A 68 -12.08 17.62 -11.21
CA THR A 68 -12.85 18.79 -10.79
C THR A 68 -12.29 19.35 -9.49
N GLN A 69 -12.40 20.66 -9.32
CA GLN A 69 -12.00 21.32 -8.08
C GLN A 69 -12.81 20.76 -6.90
N TRP A 70 -12.12 20.34 -5.84
CA TRP A 70 -12.76 19.89 -4.61
C TRP A 70 -12.59 20.90 -3.48
N GLY A 71 -13.67 21.20 -2.77
CA GLY A 71 -13.64 22.03 -1.56
C GLY A 71 -12.98 23.40 -1.77
N GLU A 72 -13.21 24.05 -2.91
CA GLU A 72 -12.59 25.35 -3.26
C GLU A 72 -11.04 25.31 -3.20
N SER A 73 -10.43 24.12 -3.34
CA SER A 73 -8.99 23.94 -3.19
C SER A 73 -8.22 24.22 -4.47
N GLY A 74 -7.21 25.10 -4.37
CA GLY A 74 -6.42 25.53 -5.52
C GLY A 74 -7.22 26.40 -6.51
N GLY A 75 -6.75 26.50 -7.76
CA GLY A 75 -7.47 27.22 -8.81
C GLY A 75 -8.75 26.50 -9.25
N SER A 76 -9.71 27.27 -9.77
CA SER A 76 -10.96 26.74 -10.39
C SER A 76 -10.73 26.07 -11.75
N VAL A 77 -9.53 26.20 -12.28
CA VAL A 77 -9.05 25.53 -13.49
C VAL A 77 -7.76 24.81 -13.12
N GLN A 78 -7.60 23.60 -13.63
CA GLN A 78 -6.37 22.84 -13.53
C GLN A 78 -5.19 23.68 -14.03
N SER A 79 -4.06 23.66 -13.32
CA SER A 79 -2.87 24.38 -13.79
C SER A 79 -2.44 23.85 -15.16
N PRO A 80 -2.17 24.74 -16.15
CA PRO A 80 -1.79 24.34 -17.51
C PRO A 80 -0.44 23.60 -17.56
N ASP A 81 0.34 23.69 -16.48
CA ASP A 81 1.64 23.04 -16.31
C ASP A 81 1.54 21.71 -15.55
N THR A 82 0.32 21.22 -15.33
CA THR A 82 0.08 19.92 -14.71
C THR A 82 -0.43 18.95 -15.74
N SER A 83 0.08 17.75 -15.66
CA SER A 83 -0.12 16.78 -16.72
C SER A 83 -1.08 15.67 -16.31
N PHE A 84 -1.24 15.43 -15.00
CA PHE A 84 -2.30 14.63 -14.38
C PHE A 84 -3.35 15.54 -13.75
N GLY A 85 -4.64 15.23 -13.98
CA GLY A 85 -5.76 16.08 -13.54
C GLY A 85 -6.27 15.80 -12.13
N GLY A 86 -5.81 14.75 -11.45
CA GLY A 86 -6.25 14.44 -10.08
C GLY A 86 -5.42 15.15 -9.01
N TYR A 87 -5.84 15.08 -7.76
CA TYR A 87 -5.07 15.62 -6.64
C TYR A 87 -4.00 14.65 -6.11
N CYS A 88 -4.08 13.35 -6.43
CA CYS A 88 -3.23 12.36 -5.78
C CYS A 88 -1.74 12.51 -6.11
N THR A 89 -0.90 12.41 -5.08
CA THR A 89 0.55 12.46 -5.25
C THR A 89 1.10 11.04 -5.41
N HIS A 90 1.56 10.70 -6.61
CA HIS A 90 2.31 9.46 -6.91
C HIS A 90 3.72 9.84 -7.41
N GLY A 91 4.68 8.93 -7.30
CA GLY A 91 6.09 9.16 -7.65
C GLY A 91 6.69 10.35 -6.90
N SER A 92 6.27 10.55 -5.66
CA SER A 92 6.53 11.75 -4.86
C SER A 92 6.80 11.39 -3.41
N VAL A 93 7.64 12.19 -2.75
CA VAL A 93 7.90 12.09 -1.30
C VAL A 93 6.64 12.37 -0.46
N LEU A 94 5.62 13.01 -1.06
CA LEU A 94 4.33 13.24 -0.40
C LEU A 94 3.38 12.03 -0.46
N PHE A 95 3.68 10.99 -1.26
CA PHE A 95 2.79 9.85 -1.48
C PHE A 95 2.21 9.29 -0.17
N PRO A 96 3.01 8.90 0.85
CA PRO A 96 2.45 8.31 2.06
C PRO A 96 1.58 9.31 2.84
N THR A 97 2.03 10.56 2.91
CA THR A 97 1.38 11.59 3.73
C THR A 97 0.14 12.18 3.08
N TRP A 98 0.04 12.24 1.76
CA TRP A 98 -1.15 12.70 1.05
C TRP A 98 -2.31 11.69 1.16
N HIS A 99 -1.99 10.38 1.13
CA HIS A 99 -3.01 9.34 1.26
C HIS A 99 -3.51 9.15 2.70
N ARG A 100 -2.75 9.59 3.73
CA ARG A 100 -3.17 9.54 5.14
C ARG A 100 -4.44 10.39 5.43
N PRO A 101 -4.56 11.63 4.94
CA PRO A 101 -5.79 12.43 4.93
C PRO A 101 -7.00 11.90 4.15
N LEU A 102 -6.91 10.76 3.44
CA LEU A 102 -8.10 10.04 2.96
C LEU A 102 -9.06 9.64 4.11
N ARG A 103 -8.69 9.93 5.37
CA ARG A 103 -9.56 10.05 6.55
C ARG A 103 -10.81 10.90 6.35
N LEU A 104 -10.90 11.75 5.33
CA LEU A 104 -12.17 12.38 4.93
C LEU A 104 -13.28 11.33 4.80
N LEU A 105 -12.98 10.19 4.14
CA LEU A 105 -13.92 9.08 4.05
C LEU A 105 -14.26 8.54 5.44
N GLN A 106 -13.27 8.32 6.31
CA GLN A 106 -13.51 7.83 7.66
C GLN A 106 -14.39 8.77 8.48
N GLN A 107 -14.14 10.07 8.43
CA GLN A 107 -14.90 11.08 9.16
C GLN A 107 -16.38 11.02 8.77
N GLU A 108 -16.67 11.03 7.48
CA GLU A 108 -18.05 10.98 6.99
C GLU A 108 -18.71 9.61 7.20
N LEU A 109 -17.96 8.51 7.03
CA LEU A 109 -18.41 7.16 7.34
C LEU A 109 -18.85 7.03 8.81
N CYS A 110 -17.99 7.45 9.74
CA CYS A 110 -18.29 7.40 11.18
C CYS A 110 -19.47 8.31 11.55
N LYS A 111 -19.59 9.48 10.91
CA LYS A 111 -20.74 10.39 11.08
C LYS A 111 -22.04 9.74 10.60
N HIS A 112 -22.05 9.11 9.44
CA HIS A 112 -23.21 8.37 8.94
C HIS A 112 -23.56 7.18 9.86
N ALA A 113 -22.56 6.44 10.35
CA ALA A 113 -22.76 5.34 11.30
C ALA A 113 -23.43 5.81 12.60
N LYS A 114 -22.95 6.92 13.20
CA LYS A 114 -23.57 7.51 14.40
C LYS A 114 -24.99 7.97 14.14
N ASN A 115 -25.26 8.60 13.00
CA ASN A 115 -26.61 9.01 12.62
C ASN A 115 -27.56 7.81 12.45
N ILE A 116 -27.06 6.68 11.95
CA ILE A 116 -27.84 5.44 11.87
C ILE A 116 -28.12 4.88 13.27
N ALA A 117 -27.08 4.77 14.11
CA ALA A 117 -27.19 4.27 15.47
C ALA A 117 -28.09 5.14 16.36
N TRP A 118 -28.07 6.47 16.19
CA TRP A 118 -28.96 7.39 16.89
C TRP A 118 -30.46 7.09 16.64
N ASN A 119 -30.78 6.61 15.44
CA ASN A 119 -32.15 6.23 15.07
C ASN A 119 -32.54 4.80 15.50
N TYR A 120 -31.62 4.06 16.12
CA TYR A 120 -31.90 2.74 16.66
C TYR A 120 -32.30 2.91 18.13
N THR A 121 -33.57 2.73 18.42
CA THR A 121 -34.18 2.86 19.75
C THR A 121 -34.51 1.48 20.33
N GLY A 122 -34.55 1.34 21.65
CA GLY A 122 -34.83 0.08 22.34
C GLY A 122 -33.73 -0.28 23.33
N ASP A 123 -33.80 -1.49 23.89
CA ASP A 123 -32.91 -1.93 24.98
C ASP A 123 -31.43 -2.00 24.57
N ASP A 124 -31.13 -2.19 23.28
CA ASP A 124 -29.76 -2.26 22.74
C ASP A 124 -29.28 -0.95 22.09
N ALA A 125 -30.04 0.15 22.19
CA ALA A 125 -29.69 1.43 21.58
C ALA A 125 -28.31 1.97 22.04
N SER A 126 -27.99 1.80 23.33
CA SER A 126 -26.69 2.19 23.89
C SER A 126 -25.54 1.37 23.30
N ASP A 127 -25.73 0.08 23.05
CA ASP A 127 -24.75 -0.80 22.41
C ASP A 127 -24.47 -0.37 20.97
N TRP A 128 -25.51 -0.03 20.20
CA TRP A 128 -25.36 0.48 18.83
C TRP A 128 -24.62 1.82 18.79
N MET A 129 -24.96 2.73 19.70
CA MET A 129 -24.27 4.01 19.80
C MET A 129 -22.81 3.84 20.21
N LYS A 130 -22.51 2.90 21.14
CA LYS A 130 -21.14 2.54 21.49
C LYS A 130 -20.38 2.01 20.29
N ALA A 131 -20.94 1.04 19.56
CA ALA A 131 -20.36 0.51 18.33
C ALA A 131 -20.07 1.62 17.30
N ALA A 132 -20.99 2.58 17.12
CA ALA A 132 -20.78 3.70 16.19
C ALA A 132 -19.68 4.68 16.62
N LYS A 133 -19.49 4.88 17.93
CA LYS A 133 -18.40 5.71 18.48
C LYS A 133 -17.03 5.02 18.36
N ASP A 134 -17.04 3.70 18.54
CA ASP A 134 -15.84 2.85 18.46
C ASP A 134 -15.38 2.61 17.01
N LEU A 135 -16.28 2.70 16.04
CA LEU A 135 -16.01 2.44 14.62
C LEU A 135 -14.93 3.38 14.05
N ARG A 136 -14.00 2.79 13.29
CA ARG A 136 -13.04 3.45 12.40
C ARG A 136 -12.96 2.70 11.06
N SER A 137 -12.38 3.31 10.04
CA SER A 137 -12.17 2.63 8.74
C SER A 137 -11.30 1.39 8.94
N PRO A 138 -11.74 0.20 8.52
CA PRO A 138 -10.93 -1.01 8.66
C PRO A 138 -9.80 -1.04 7.64
N TYR A 139 -8.73 -1.78 7.94
CA TYR A 139 -7.68 -2.12 6.99
C TYR A 139 -7.78 -3.56 6.53
N TRP A 140 -7.33 -3.83 5.30
CA TRP A 140 -7.14 -5.19 4.81
C TRP A 140 -5.65 -5.55 4.87
N ASP A 141 -5.29 -6.49 5.74
CA ASP A 141 -3.91 -6.97 5.87
C ASP A 141 -3.56 -7.99 4.78
N TRP A 142 -3.30 -7.48 3.57
CA TRP A 142 -2.93 -8.29 2.40
C TRP A 142 -1.49 -8.87 2.47
N ALA A 143 -0.67 -8.45 3.43
CA ALA A 143 0.72 -8.91 3.58
C ALA A 143 0.89 -10.15 4.48
N SER A 144 -0.19 -10.57 5.15
CA SER A 144 -0.15 -11.71 6.05
C SER A 144 0.14 -13.04 5.33
N TYR A 145 1.03 -13.85 5.89
CA TYR A 145 1.36 -15.20 5.40
C TYR A 145 0.25 -16.24 5.59
N ASP A 146 -0.70 -15.94 6.47
CA ASP A 146 -1.86 -16.79 6.69
C ASP A 146 -2.70 -16.89 5.41
N THR A 147 -2.72 -18.08 4.80
CA THR A 147 -3.44 -18.38 3.55
C THR A 147 -4.95 -18.26 3.69
N ASP A 148 -5.46 -18.23 4.92
CA ASP A 148 -6.87 -17.99 5.23
C ASP A 148 -7.19 -16.48 5.25
N LYS A 149 -6.17 -15.61 5.22
CA LYS A 149 -6.31 -14.16 5.03
C LYS A 149 -6.45 -13.76 3.54
N LYS A 150 -7.21 -14.54 2.77
CA LYS A 150 -7.86 -14.06 1.54
C LYS A 150 -8.91 -13.00 1.88
N LEU A 151 -9.36 -12.22 0.90
CA LEU A 151 -10.48 -11.30 1.12
C LEU A 151 -11.68 -12.08 1.71
N PRO A 152 -12.26 -11.63 2.83
CA PRO A 152 -13.37 -12.34 3.46
C PRO A 152 -14.57 -12.41 2.52
N ALA A 153 -15.36 -13.49 2.63
CA ALA A 153 -16.50 -13.76 1.77
C ALA A 153 -17.50 -12.59 1.77
N GLU A 154 -17.63 -11.90 2.90
CA GLU A 154 -18.41 -10.68 3.10
C GLU A 154 -18.09 -9.55 2.10
N LEU A 155 -16.86 -9.45 1.63
CA LEU A 155 -16.41 -8.38 0.72
C LEU A 155 -16.55 -8.77 -0.75
N VAL A 156 -16.50 -10.06 -1.07
CA VAL A 156 -16.56 -10.57 -2.45
C VAL A 156 -17.94 -11.10 -2.84
N SER A 157 -18.84 -11.27 -1.88
CA SER A 157 -20.20 -11.74 -2.13
C SER A 157 -21.09 -10.61 -2.66
N PRO A 158 -21.96 -10.86 -3.65
CA PRO A 158 -22.91 -9.86 -4.15
C PRO A 158 -24.01 -9.49 -3.13
N THR A 159 -24.16 -10.28 -2.07
CA THR A 159 -25.11 -10.03 -0.99
C THR A 159 -24.49 -10.38 0.36
N ILE A 160 -24.87 -9.63 1.39
CA ILE A 160 -24.38 -9.81 2.76
C ILE A 160 -25.53 -9.72 3.75
N ARG A 161 -25.44 -10.49 4.82
CA ARG A 161 -26.39 -10.42 5.93
C ARG A 161 -25.83 -9.54 7.02
N ILE A 162 -26.57 -8.49 7.36
CA ILE A 162 -26.21 -7.53 8.42
C ILE A 162 -27.32 -7.48 9.48
N LEU A 163 -26.95 -7.12 10.69
CA LEU A 163 -27.88 -6.71 11.74
C LEU A 163 -28.43 -5.32 11.45
N THR A 164 -29.70 -5.11 11.78
CA THR A 164 -30.40 -3.82 11.78
C THR A 164 -31.31 -3.73 13.01
N LYS A 165 -31.95 -2.57 13.24
CA LYS A 165 -32.93 -2.39 14.33
C LYS A 165 -34.12 -3.35 14.30
N HIS A 166 -34.42 -3.97 13.15
CA HIS A 166 -35.51 -4.94 12.99
C HIS A 166 -35.02 -6.40 13.02
N GLY A 167 -33.79 -6.65 13.47
CA GLY A 167 -33.15 -7.96 13.44
C GLY A 167 -32.23 -8.17 12.24
N LYS A 168 -31.94 -9.44 11.91
CA LYS A 168 -31.08 -9.83 10.79
C LYS A 168 -31.77 -9.51 9.46
N ASN A 169 -31.20 -8.60 8.69
CA ASN A 169 -31.65 -8.28 7.34
C ASN A 169 -30.60 -8.66 6.30
N SER A 170 -31.06 -9.18 5.16
CA SER A 170 -30.20 -9.36 3.99
C SER A 170 -30.09 -8.02 3.27
N SER A 171 -28.90 -7.42 3.27
CA SER A 171 -28.62 -6.27 2.40
C SER A 171 -27.96 -6.79 1.13
N ARG A 172 -28.44 -6.35 -0.04
CA ARG A 172 -27.56 -6.40 -1.23
C ARG A 172 -26.34 -5.56 -0.90
N THR A 173 -25.17 -6.19 -0.86
CA THR A 173 -23.89 -5.50 -0.71
C THR A 173 -23.50 -4.95 -2.05
N LEU A 174 -22.67 -3.93 -2.01
CA LEU A 174 -21.71 -3.73 -3.06
C LEU A 174 -20.73 -4.92 -3.04
N CYS A 175 -20.54 -5.61 -4.16
CA CYS A 175 -19.35 -6.43 -4.30
C CYS A 175 -18.16 -5.47 -4.14
N MET A 176 -17.39 -5.58 -3.06
CA MET A 176 -16.26 -4.67 -2.80
C MET A 176 -15.01 -5.10 -3.55
N ALA A 177 -14.93 -6.35 -4.03
CA ALA A 177 -13.84 -6.80 -4.89
C ALA A 177 -14.17 -8.13 -5.59
N SER A 178 -13.56 -8.37 -6.76
CA SER A 178 -13.36 -9.72 -7.30
C SER A 178 -12.14 -10.37 -6.63
N THR A 179 -12.18 -11.68 -6.34
CA THR A 179 -11.08 -12.39 -5.66
C THR A 179 -9.74 -12.25 -6.41
N PRO A 180 -8.72 -11.57 -5.85
CA PRO A 180 -7.41 -11.52 -6.47
C PRO A 180 -6.66 -12.86 -6.30
N PRO A 181 -5.70 -13.18 -7.18
CA PRO A 181 -4.68 -14.20 -6.90
C PRO A 181 -3.89 -13.85 -5.62
N ALA A 182 -3.16 -14.83 -5.06
CA ALA A 182 -2.36 -14.62 -3.84
C ALA A 182 -1.39 -13.43 -3.96
N ALA A 183 -1.30 -12.63 -2.89
CA ALA A 183 -0.40 -11.49 -2.79
C ALA A 183 1.08 -11.91 -2.88
N SER A 184 1.95 -10.96 -3.26
CA SER A 184 3.39 -11.19 -3.38
C SER A 184 4.01 -11.63 -2.05
N LYS A 185 4.89 -12.64 -2.07
CA LYS A 185 5.65 -13.10 -0.89
C LYS A 185 6.72 -12.10 -0.42
N SER A 186 6.86 -10.94 -1.09
CA SER A 186 7.86 -9.89 -0.81
C SER A 186 7.43 -8.80 0.17
N ALA A 187 6.13 -8.66 0.47
CA ALA A 187 5.61 -7.65 1.40
C ALA A 187 6.28 -7.61 2.80
N PRO A 188 6.68 -8.76 3.39
CA PRO A 188 7.15 -8.81 4.78
C PRO A 188 8.49 -8.16 5.11
N LYS A 189 9.51 -8.34 4.27
CA LYS A 189 10.83 -7.71 4.44
C LYS A 189 10.80 -6.22 4.14
N SER A 190 9.91 -5.83 3.24
CA SER A 190 9.78 -4.44 2.83
C SER A 190 9.32 -3.58 4.01
N ILE A 191 8.40 -4.01 4.88
CA ILE A 191 7.97 -3.19 6.04
C ILE A 191 9.14 -2.74 6.96
N ILE A 192 10.17 -3.59 7.11
CA ILE A 192 11.33 -3.33 7.99
C ILE A 192 12.40 -2.48 7.28
N VAL A 193 12.53 -2.61 5.96
CA VAL A 193 13.67 -2.07 5.17
C VAL A 193 13.23 -1.04 4.10
N CYS A 194 11.92 -0.83 3.92
CA CYS A 194 11.33 0.13 2.97
C CYS A 194 11.92 1.51 3.21
N ASN A 195 12.11 2.25 2.12
CA ASN A 195 12.38 3.68 2.20
C ASN A 195 11.10 4.46 1.88
N HIS A 196 10.66 5.29 2.83
CA HIS A 196 9.61 6.30 2.60
C HIS A 196 10.21 7.69 2.25
N THR A 197 11.55 7.82 2.25
CA THR A 197 12.27 9.06 1.91
C THR A 197 12.92 8.95 0.53
N ALA A 198 13.24 10.10 -0.07
CA ALA A 198 14.00 10.17 -1.31
C ALA A 198 15.51 9.88 -1.17
N ASN A 199 16.03 9.57 0.02
CA ASN A 199 17.48 9.53 0.28
C ASN A 199 18.01 8.11 0.63
N PRO A 200 19.21 7.73 0.17
CA PRO A 200 19.62 6.34 -0.12
C PRO A 200 20.27 5.59 1.05
N GLY A 201 20.03 5.95 2.31
CA GLY A 201 20.67 5.27 3.45
C GLY A 201 20.42 3.75 3.52
N PHE A 202 19.32 3.29 2.90
CA PHE A 202 18.96 1.88 2.69
C PHE A 202 18.78 1.54 1.19
N GLY A 203 19.24 2.43 0.31
CA GLY A 203 18.68 2.76 -1.01
C GLY A 203 18.67 1.69 -2.11
N ASP A 204 19.14 0.46 -1.86
CA ASP A 204 19.21 -0.59 -2.89
C ASP A 204 18.76 -1.98 -2.39
N LEU A 205 18.20 -2.08 -1.18
CA LEU A 205 17.93 -3.39 -0.55
C LEU A 205 16.45 -3.83 -0.60
N ALA A 206 15.50 -2.91 -0.73
CA ALA A 206 14.07 -3.20 -0.59
C ALA A 206 13.16 -2.26 -1.40
N ALA A 207 11.92 -2.72 -1.63
CA ALA A 207 10.88 -1.96 -2.31
C ALA A 207 10.47 -0.70 -1.51
N SER A 208 10.00 0.33 -2.20
CA SER A 208 9.32 1.47 -1.56
C SER A 208 7.90 1.08 -1.15
N LEU A 209 7.29 1.86 -0.24
CA LEU A 209 5.89 1.67 0.13
C LEU A 209 4.96 1.81 -1.10
N GLU A 210 5.27 2.76 -2.00
CA GLU A 210 4.53 2.97 -3.25
C GLU A 210 4.63 1.77 -4.20
N SER A 211 5.80 1.14 -4.34
CA SER A 211 5.96 -0.03 -5.22
C SER A 211 5.07 -1.20 -4.79
N ILE A 212 4.90 -1.44 -3.49
CA ILE A 212 4.05 -2.53 -2.99
C ILE A 212 2.57 -2.15 -3.10
N HIS A 213 2.25 -0.87 -2.92
CA HIS A 213 0.93 -0.33 -3.18
C HIS A 213 0.51 -0.54 -4.64
N ASP A 214 1.39 -0.21 -5.59
CA ASP A 214 1.15 -0.36 -7.03
C ASP A 214 0.91 -1.84 -7.41
N ASP A 215 1.67 -2.77 -6.83
CA ASP A 215 1.47 -4.21 -7.01
C ASP A 215 0.06 -4.66 -6.59
N MET A 216 -0.45 -4.11 -5.48
CA MET A 216 -1.77 -4.45 -4.96
C MET A 216 -2.88 -3.86 -5.82
N HIS A 217 -2.74 -2.63 -6.29
CA HIS A 217 -3.66 -2.02 -7.23
C HIS A 217 -3.86 -2.88 -8.49
N ASP A 218 -2.77 -3.26 -9.15
CA ASP A 218 -2.79 -4.10 -10.34
C ASP A 218 -3.27 -5.53 -10.07
N LEU A 219 -2.97 -6.07 -8.88
CA LEU A 219 -3.43 -7.39 -8.47
C LEU A 219 -4.96 -7.42 -8.29
N ILE A 220 -5.53 -6.38 -7.67
CA ILE A 220 -6.96 -6.29 -7.38
C ILE A 220 -7.74 -5.96 -8.66
N GLY A 221 -7.30 -4.96 -9.42
CA GLY A 221 -8.01 -4.52 -10.62
C GLY A 221 -7.80 -5.42 -11.83
N GLY A 222 -6.67 -6.13 -11.87
CA GLY A 222 -6.24 -6.89 -13.05
C GLY A 222 -5.75 -5.98 -14.18
N THR A 223 -4.68 -6.37 -14.86
CA THR A 223 -4.08 -5.58 -15.95
C THR A 223 -4.40 -6.12 -17.35
N TRP A 224 -4.75 -7.40 -17.47
CA TRP A 224 -5.12 -8.08 -18.72
C TRP A 224 -5.84 -9.43 -18.44
N PRO A 225 -6.81 -9.88 -19.26
CA PRO A 225 -7.40 -9.23 -20.45
C PRO A 225 -8.43 -8.14 -20.11
N VAL A 226 -8.83 -8.04 -18.84
CA VAL A 226 -9.77 -7.04 -18.34
C VAL A 226 -9.04 -6.20 -17.31
N THR A 227 -9.18 -4.88 -17.46
CA THR A 227 -8.69 -3.89 -16.49
C THR A 227 -9.86 -3.34 -15.69
N GLY A 228 -9.87 -3.59 -14.38
CA GLY A 228 -10.83 -3.02 -13.44
C GLY A 228 -10.36 -1.70 -12.85
N HIS A 229 -11.26 -1.02 -12.12
CA HIS A 229 -11.01 0.31 -11.54
C HIS A 229 -9.73 0.37 -10.70
N MET A 230 -9.47 -0.65 -9.87
CA MET A 230 -8.29 -0.68 -9.00
C MET A 230 -6.95 -0.73 -9.74
N ALA A 231 -6.93 -1.10 -11.03
CA ALA A 231 -5.72 -1.10 -11.86
C ALA A 231 -5.61 0.15 -12.75
N ASP A 232 -6.52 1.13 -12.60
CA ASP A 232 -6.45 2.42 -13.29
C ASP A 232 -6.36 3.56 -12.27
N LEU A 233 -5.23 4.26 -12.28
CA LEU A 233 -4.93 5.38 -11.39
C LEU A 233 -6.07 6.41 -11.31
N THR A 234 -6.73 6.65 -12.44
CA THR A 234 -7.71 7.74 -12.58
C THR A 234 -9.05 7.43 -11.92
N VAL A 235 -9.38 6.15 -11.72
CA VAL A 235 -10.69 5.71 -11.24
C VAL A 235 -10.64 4.73 -10.07
N ALA A 236 -9.44 4.38 -9.58
CA ALA A 236 -9.30 3.45 -8.45
C ALA A 236 -10.05 3.93 -7.19
N GLY A 237 -10.13 5.24 -6.95
CA GLY A 237 -10.86 5.82 -5.81
C GLY A 237 -12.37 5.55 -5.78
N PHE A 238 -12.95 5.08 -6.90
CA PHE A 238 -14.37 4.69 -6.98
C PHE A 238 -14.64 3.25 -6.54
N ASP A 239 -13.61 2.42 -6.34
CA ASP A 239 -13.77 1.07 -5.81
C ASP A 239 -13.66 1.09 -4.27
N PRO A 240 -14.65 0.62 -3.49
CA PRO A 240 -14.56 0.66 -2.03
C PRO A 240 -13.35 -0.04 -1.42
N ILE A 241 -12.78 -1.06 -2.09
CA ILE A 241 -11.58 -1.73 -1.57
C ILE A 241 -10.35 -0.81 -1.58
N PHE A 242 -10.35 0.25 -2.40
CA PHE A 242 -9.33 1.31 -2.39
C PHE A 242 -9.05 1.79 -0.96
N TYR A 243 -10.11 2.05 -0.19
CA TYR A 243 -9.97 2.61 1.15
C TYR A 243 -9.49 1.58 2.17
N LEU A 244 -9.84 0.30 2.03
CA LEU A 244 -9.28 -0.77 2.86
C LEU A 244 -7.78 -0.97 2.58
N HIS A 245 -7.41 -0.89 1.30
CA HIS A 245 -6.02 -0.96 0.86
C HIS A 245 -5.21 0.22 1.42
N HIS A 246 -5.67 1.45 1.21
CA HIS A 246 -5.01 2.68 1.68
C HIS A 246 -4.99 2.81 3.21
N THR A 247 -5.99 2.25 3.93
CA THR A 247 -5.94 2.16 5.40
C THR A 247 -4.79 1.25 5.87
N ASN A 248 -4.46 0.19 5.11
CA ASN A 248 -3.30 -0.66 5.39
C ASN A 248 -1.96 -0.01 4.96
N VAL A 249 -1.95 0.75 3.86
CA VAL A 249 -0.78 1.56 3.46
C VAL A 249 -0.45 2.58 4.56
N ASP A 250 -1.47 3.24 5.11
CA ASP A 250 -1.30 4.14 6.25
C ASP A 250 -0.84 3.42 7.53
N ARG A 251 -1.33 2.18 7.75
CA ARG A 251 -0.84 1.33 8.84
C ARG A 251 0.65 1.04 8.68
N PHE A 252 1.09 0.73 7.47
CA PHE A 252 2.51 0.51 7.18
C PHE A 252 3.34 1.77 7.37
N LEU A 253 2.87 2.95 6.96
CA LEU A 253 3.54 4.22 7.28
C LEU A 253 3.68 4.42 8.80
N THR A 254 2.65 4.09 9.57
CA THR A 254 2.66 4.22 11.04
C THR A 254 3.64 3.25 11.70
N LEU A 255 3.63 1.98 11.31
CA LEU A 255 4.59 0.97 11.78
C LEU A 255 6.02 1.36 11.40
N TRP A 256 6.22 1.78 10.14
CA TRP A 256 7.50 2.21 9.63
C TRP A 256 8.07 3.41 10.40
N SER A 257 7.22 4.38 10.73
CA SER A 257 7.60 5.59 11.49
C SER A 257 8.06 5.23 12.91
N ALA A 258 7.44 4.22 13.54
CA ALA A 258 7.87 3.72 14.84
C ALA A 258 9.21 2.98 14.77
N LEU A 259 9.52 2.32 13.64
CA LEU A 259 10.80 1.64 13.43
C LEU A 259 11.94 2.61 13.06
N ASN A 260 11.58 3.80 12.57
CA ASN A 260 12.48 4.85 12.07
C ASN A 260 12.09 6.22 12.65
N PRO A 261 12.16 6.40 14.00
CA PRO A 261 11.59 7.56 14.67
C PRO A 261 12.26 8.90 14.32
N THR A 262 13.48 8.89 13.77
CA THR A 262 14.21 10.09 13.36
C THR A 262 13.93 10.52 11.93
N GLU A 263 13.29 9.66 11.14
CA GLU A 263 13.11 9.85 9.71
C GLU A 263 11.69 10.33 9.41
N TRP A 264 11.56 11.22 8.43
CA TRP A 264 10.28 11.70 7.93
C TRP A 264 10.40 12.16 6.47
N VAL A 265 9.38 12.83 5.93
CA VAL A 265 9.41 13.38 4.57
C VAL A 265 10.63 14.29 4.39
N ASN A 266 11.41 14.01 3.35
CA ASN A 266 12.57 14.81 2.94
C ASN A 266 12.23 15.57 1.65
N PRO A 267 12.85 16.74 1.38
CA PRO A 267 12.63 17.47 0.15
C PRO A 267 12.86 16.59 -1.08
N GLY A 268 11.92 16.63 -2.02
CA GLY A 268 11.96 15.84 -3.24
C GLY A 268 11.20 16.49 -4.38
N LYS A 269 11.39 15.99 -5.59
CA LYS A 269 10.64 16.47 -6.75
C LYS A 269 9.30 15.76 -6.83
N GLN A 270 8.22 16.51 -7.02
CA GLN A 270 6.95 16.00 -7.50
C GLN A 270 7.14 15.62 -8.98
N LYS A 271 7.50 14.36 -9.26
CA LYS A 271 7.85 13.92 -10.63
C LYS A 271 6.69 14.11 -11.62
N TYR A 272 5.46 13.92 -11.15
CA TYR A 272 4.23 14.10 -11.91
C TYR A 272 3.38 15.14 -11.22
N GLY A 273 2.94 16.20 -11.87
CA GLY A 273 2.08 17.20 -11.25
C GLY A 273 0.74 16.63 -10.82
N THR A 274 0.06 17.36 -9.95
CA THR A 274 -1.31 17.12 -9.49
C THR A 274 -2.17 18.32 -9.83
N TRP A 275 -3.44 18.35 -9.44
CA TRP A 275 -4.32 19.53 -9.62
C TRP A 275 -3.69 20.85 -9.14
N THR A 276 -2.95 20.82 -8.03
CA THR A 276 -2.40 22.00 -7.36
C THR A 276 -0.88 22.10 -7.40
N ILE A 277 -0.18 21.00 -7.68
CA ILE A 277 1.28 20.93 -7.64
C ILE A 277 1.80 20.74 -9.06
N SER A 278 2.65 21.65 -9.53
CA SER A 278 3.16 21.62 -10.91
C SER A 278 4.17 20.50 -11.15
N ASP A 279 4.29 20.04 -12.39
CA ASP A 279 5.28 19.03 -12.78
C ASP A 279 6.71 19.47 -12.37
N GLY A 280 7.43 18.60 -11.66
CA GLY A 280 8.83 18.81 -11.29
C GLY A 280 9.08 19.78 -10.14
N SER A 281 8.04 20.33 -9.50
CA SER A 281 8.21 21.22 -8.35
C SER A 281 8.86 20.52 -7.17
N MET A 282 9.66 21.25 -6.40
CA MET A 282 10.16 20.76 -5.11
C MET A 282 9.02 20.75 -4.09
N VAL A 283 8.91 19.66 -3.36
CA VAL A 283 7.94 19.45 -2.28
C VAL A 283 8.64 18.90 -1.06
N ASP A 284 8.12 19.20 0.12
CA ASP A 284 8.70 18.89 1.42
C ASP A 284 7.63 18.73 2.51
N THR A 285 8.05 18.70 3.78
CA THR A 285 7.18 18.49 4.94
C THR A 285 6.07 19.53 5.11
N THR A 286 6.27 20.74 4.59
CA THR A 286 5.38 21.90 4.74
C THR A 286 4.52 22.14 3.51
N THR A 287 4.73 21.34 2.45
CA THR A 287 3.93 21.43 1.24
C THR A 287 2.48 21.03 1.54
N ALA A 288 1.55 21.87 1.10
CA ALA A 288 0.12 21.65 1.28
C ALA A 288 -0.35 20.32 0.66
N LEU A 289 -0.97 19.47 1.47
CA LEU A 289 -1.64 18.24 1.08
C LEU A 289 -3.06 18.55 0.61
N SER A 290 -3.19 19.36 -0.43
CA SER A 290 -4.49 19.67 -1.02
C SER A 290 -5.19 18.41 -1.57
N PRO A 291 -6.52 18.32 -1.51
CA PRO A 291 -7.43 19.40 -1.12
C PRO A 291 -7.88 19.31 0.35
N PHE A 292 -7.04 18.72 1.20
CA PHE A 292 -7.43 18.38 2.57
C PHE A 292 -7.24 19.59 3.49
N TRP A 293 -8.34 20.24 3.86
CA TRP A 293 -8.35 21.38 4.79
C TRP A 293 -8.19 20.93 6.25
N ASP A 294 -7.30 21.60 7.00
CA ASP A 294 -7.13 21.41 8.46
C ASP A 294 -7.91 22.45 9.28
N SER A 295 -8.17 23.60 8.68
CA SER A 295 -8.93 24.70 9.21
C SER A 295 -9.70 25.37 8.06
N ASN A 296 -10.36 26.50 8.35
CA ASN A 296 -11.03 27.30 7.33
C ASN A 296 -10.07 28.05 6.39
N SER A 297 -8.76 28.00 6.62
CA SER A 297 -7.79 28.79 5.84
C SER A 297 -6.50 28.07 5.48
N THR A 298 -6.30 26.86 6.00
CA THR A 298 -5.04 26.11 5.83
C THR A 298 -5.31 24.66 5.42
N TYR A 299 -4.35 24.08 4.71
CA TYR A 299 -4.35 22.67 4.35
C TYR A 299 -3.52 21.89 5.38
N TRP A 300 -3.80 20.59 5.47
CA TRP A 300 -2.84 19.67 6.08
C TRP A 300 -1.52 19.71 5.35
N ASP A 301 -0.43 19.51 6.09
CA ASP A 301 0.90 19.26 5.55
C ASP A 301 1.44 17.93 6.11
N SER A 302 2.60 17.48 5.63
CA SER A 302 3.22 16.25 6.14
C SER A 302 3.65 16.37 7.61
N THR A 303 3.87 17.58 8.12
CA THR A 303 4.21 17.83 9.54
C THR A 303 3.02 17.48 10.44
N GLY A 304 1.83 17.99 10.14
CA GLY A 304 0.62 17.82 10.93
C GLY A 304 0.08 16.39 10.93
N VAL A 305 0.41 15.59 9.91
CA VAL A 305 -0.05 14.19 9.77
C VAL A 305 0.98 13.15 10.21
N ARG A 306 2.07 13.56 10.86
CA ARG A 306 3.13 12.62 11.30
C ARG A 306 2.64 11.60 12.32
N VAL A 307 1.94 12.07 13.34
CA VAL A 307 1.38 11.23 14.41
C VAL A 307 -0.10 10.96 14.15
N THR A 308 -0.58 9.76 14.42
CA THR A 308 -1.99 9.40 14.19
C THR A 308 -2.93 10.03 15.22
N ASP A 309 -2.41 10.49 16.36
CA ASP A 309 -3.15 11.19 17.41
C ASP A 309 -3.81 12.48 16.93
N SER A 310 -3.13 13.25 16.08
CA SER A 310 -3.72 14.46 15.46
C SER A 310 -4.91 14.13 14.56
N LEU A 311 -5.04 12.85 14.16
CA LEU A 311 -6.03 12.35 13.22
C LEU A 311 -7.12 11.48 13.87
N ARG A 312 -7.07 11.31 15.21
CA ARG A 312 -8.08 10.64 16.04
C ARG A 312 -8.31 9.16 15.73
N TYR A 313 -7.24 8.43 15.43
CA TYR A 313 -7.21 6.97 15.35
C TYR A 313 -5.85 6.40 15.75
N THR A 314 -5.80 5.09 16.00
CA THR A 314 -4.55 4.33 16.14
C THR A 314 -4.71 2.93 15.54
N TYR A 315 -3.71 2.07 15.70
CA TYR A 315 -3.72 0.67 15.26
C TYR A 315 -3.46 -0.29 16.41
N PRO A 316 -4.00 -1.54 16.36
CA PRO A 316 -3.87 -2.50 17.45
C PRO A 316 -2.43 -2.79 17.89
N GLU A 317 -1.47 -2.64 16.98
CA GLU A 317 -0.04 -2.81 17.25
C GLU A 317 0.52 -1.79 18.25
N PHE A 318 -0.16 -0.66 18.47
CA PHE A 318 0.25 0.38 19.42
C PHE A 318 -0.49 0.29 20.77
N ASN A 319 -1.42 -0.65 20.92
CA ASN A 319 -2.08 -0.88 22.20
C ASN A 319 -1.10 -1.44 23.25
N ASN A 320 -1.29 -1.03 24.50
CA ASN A 320 -0.61 -1.56 25.70
C ASN A 320 0.93 -1.55 25.62
N LEU A 321 1.54 -0.60 24.89
CA LEU A 321 2.99 -0.45 24.89
C LEU A 321 3.52 0.05 26.25
N ASN A 322 2.69 0.75 27.04
CA ASN A 322 3.00 1.25 28.39
C ASN A 322 4.33 2.02 28.50
N THR A 323 4.76 2.65 27.41
CA THR A 323 6.02 3.42 27.34
C THR A 323 5.87 4.58 26.37
N SER A 324 6.68 5.62 26.60
CA SER A 324 6.84 6.77 25.70
C SER A 324 8.26 6.88 25.15
N ASP A 325 9.16 5.96 25.53
CA ASP A 325 10.53 5.90 25.02
C ASP A 325 10.51 5.43 23.56
N PRO A 326 10.98 6.26 22.60
CA PRO A 326 11.01 5.89 21.18
C PRO A 326 11.80 4.60 20.88
N GLU A 327 12.87 4.30 21.61
CA GLU A 327 13.66 3.08 21.37
C GLU A 327 12.96 1.83 21.90
N GLU A 328 12.26 1.93 23.03
CA GLU A 328 11.43 0.85 23.54
C GLU A 328 10.21 0.60 22.64
N ILE A 329 9.53 1.67 22.17
CA ILE A 329 8.43 1.57 21.20
C ILE A 329 8.92 0.87 19.93
N LYS A 330 10.05 1.30 19.38
CA LYS A 330 10.67 0.70 18.20
C LYS A 330 10.94 -0.79 18.39
N TRP A 331 11.46 -1.20 19.54
CA TRP A 331 11.70 -2.61 19.85
C TRP A 331 10.40 -3.43 19.97
N LEU A 332 9.39 -2.91 20.69
CA LEU A 332 8.09 -3.56 20.83
C LEU A 332 7.36 -3.71 19.50
N ILE A 333 7.38 -2.65 18.68
CA ILE A 333 6.76 -2.66 17.35
C ILE A 333 7.51 -3.62 16.42
N ARG A 334 8.85 -3.66 16.46
CA ARG A 334 9.63 -4.64 15.70
C ARG A 334 9.17 -6.06 15.99
N LYS A 335 9.05 -6.44 17.27
CA LYS A 335 8.57 -7.77 17.67
C LYS A 335 7.19 -8.09 17.11
N LYS A 336 6.28 -7.12 17.11
CA LYS A 336 4.94 -7.30 16.54
C LYS A 336 4.99 -7.46 15.02
N VAL A 337 5.81 -6.68 14.32
CA VAL A 337 6.02 -6.80 12.85
C VAL A 337 6.64 -8.14 12.50
N GLU A 338 7.65 -8.60 13.24
CA GLU A 338 8.27 -9.92 13.07
C GLU A 338 7.29 -11.06 13.39
N ALA A 339 6.40 -10.90 14.36
CA ALA A 339 5.37 -11.92 14.62
C ALA A 339 4.31 -12.00 13.49
N LEU A 340 4.00 -10.87 12.85
CA LEU A 340 3.01 -10.80 11.76
C LEU A 340 3.57 -11.25 10.41
N TYR A 341 4.83 -10.88 10.15
CA TYR A 341 5.45 -10.94 8.82
C TYR A 341 6.85 -11.56 8.87
N GLY A 342 7.32 -12.05 10.01
CA GLY A 342 8.56 -12.83 10.06
C GLY A 342 8.41 -14.16 9.31
N PRO A 343 9.53 -14.76 8.89
CA PRO A 343 9.51 -16.14 8.41
C PRO A 343 8.95 -17.06 9.51
N ASP A 344 7.97 -17.90 9.17
CA ASP A 344 7.37 -18.87 10.08
C ASP A 344 8.39 -19.98 10.41
N GLU A 345 9.11 -19.83 11.52
CA GLU A 345 10.12 -20.80 11.97
C GLU A 345 9.52 -22.21 12.20
N SER A 346 8.22 -22.31 12.47
CA SER A 346 7.54 -23.60 12.66
C SER A 346 7.39 -24.42 11.38
N LYS A 347 7.50 -23.76 10.20
CA LYS A 347 7.47 -24.39 8.87
C LYS A 347 8.86 -24.50 8.24
N SER A 348 9.88 -24.01 8.92
CA SER A 348 11.27 -24.15 8.48
C SER A 348 11.75 -25.55 8.89
N ALA A 349 11.93 -26.46 7.92
CA ALA A 349 12.40 -27.83 8.15
C ALA A 349 13.87 -27.92 8.65
N VAL A 350 14.43 -26.82 9.16
CA VAL A 350 15.81 -26.72 9.62
C VAL A 350 15.80 -26.72 11.14
N SER A 351 16.28 -27.82 11.74
CA SER A 351 16.53 -27.89 13.19
C SER A 351 17.36 -26.69 13.66
N PRO A 352 17.12 -26.17 14.88
CA PRO A 352 17.91 -25.07 15.42
C PRO A 352 19.37 -25.50 15.48
N ARG A 353 20.21 -24.88 14.65
CA ARG A 353 21.64 -25.15 14.58
C ARG A 353 22.28 -24.63 15.86
N LYS A 354 22.69 -25.54 16.76
CA LYS A 354 23.54 -25.24 17.92
C LYS A 354 24.99 -25.03 17.47
N THR A 355 25.32 -23.90 16.86
CA THR A 355 26.73 -23.48 16.68
C THR A 355 26.83 -21.96 16.76
N PRO A 356 27.61 -21.41 17.71
CA PRO A 356 27.72 -19.98 17.95
C PRO A 356 28.90 -19.36 17.18
N ASP A 357 28.95 -19.54 15.85
CA ASP A 357 29.99 -18.89 15.04
C ASP A 357 29.45 -18.38 13.70
N VAL A 358 29.55 -17.05 13.54
CA VAL A 358 29.22 -16.18 12.39
C VAL A 358 27.79 -16.26 11.80
N ASN A 359 26.86 -15.48 12.40
CA ASN A 359 25.42 -15.36 12.10
C ASN A 359 25.04 -14.72 10.73
N ALA A 360 25.90 -14.80 9.71
CA ALA A 360 25.66 -14.14 8.43
C ALA A 360 24.85 -15.04 7.48
N VAL A 361 23.63 -14.61 7.17
CA VAL A 361 22.69 -15.32 6.29
C VAL A 361 22.64 -14.63 4.93
N TYR A 362 22.74 -15.39 3.84
CA TYR A 362 22.56 -14.82 2.50
C TYR A 362 21.11 -14.49 2.19
N GLU A 363 20.91 -13.26 1.70
CA GLU A 363 19.65 -12.75 1.20
C GLU A 363 19.75 -12.51 -0.31
N TRP A 364 18.80 -13.07 -1.06
CA TRP A 364 18.73 -13.01 -2.51
C TRP A 364 17.55 -12.17 -2.96
N THR A 365 17.80 -11.24 -3.89
CA THR A 365 16.79 -10.30 -4.41
C THR A 365 17.04 -10.05 -5.90
N ILE A 366 15.98 -9.75 -6.65
CA ILE A 366 16.08 -9.20 -8.01
C ILE A 366 15.53 -7.77 -7.99
N ARG A 367 16.36 -6.81 -8.43
CA ARG A 367 15.95 -5.42 -8.69
C ARG A 367 15.48 -5.32 -10.13
N ILE A 368 14.34 -4.70 -10.36
CA ILE A 368 13.74 -4.52 -11.69
C ILE A 368 13.50 -3.03 -11.91
N LYS A 369 13.94 -2.51 -13.06
CA LYS A 369 13.70 -1.14 -13.51
C LYS A 369 13.02 -1.14 -14.88
N PHE A 370 12.10 -0.23 -15.11
CA PHE A 370 11.50 0.03 -16.41
C PHE A 370 10.80 1.40 -16.43
N LYS A 371 10.52 1.93 -17.61
CA LYS A 371 9.77 3.16 -17.83
C LYS A 371 8.29 2.95 -17.48
N LYS A 372 7.78 3.75 -16.55
CA LYS A 372 6.43 3.60 -15.97
C LYS A 372 5.31 3.62 -17.01
N HIS A 373 5.47 4.40 -18.09
CA HIS A 373 4.42 4.63 -19.09
C HIS A 373 4.63 3.88 -20.43
N GLU A 374 5.61 2.98 -20.52
CA GLU A 374 6.01 2.36 -21.80
C GLU A 374 4.86 1.61 -22.50
N LEU A 375 4.03 0.88 -21.74
CA LEU A 375 2.87 0.15 -22.29
C LEU A 375 1.56 0.94 -22.32
N SER A 376 1.59 2.21 -21.89
CA SER A 376 0.43 3.11 -21.93
C SER A 376 -0.83 2.67 -21.16
N SER A 377 -0.70 1.66 -20.32
CA SER A 377 -1.70 1.13 -19.40
C SER A 377 -0.95 0.42 -18.27
N SER A 378 -1.63 0.13 -17.16
CA SER A 378 -0.99 -0.56 -16.05
C SER A 378 -0.55 -1.97 -16.44
N PHE A 379 0.62 -2.38 -15.96
CA PHE A 379 1.21 -3.67 -16.26
C PHE A 379 2.09 -4.15 -15.12
N SER A 380 2.33 -5.46 -15.06
CA SER A 380 3.22 -6.07 -14.07
C SER A 380 4.31 -6.90 -14.76
N VAL A 381 5.55 -6.74 -14.32
CA VAL A 381 6.64 -7.69 -14.57
C VAL A 381 6.60 -8.72 -13.44
N LEU A 382 6.40 -9.98 -13.80
CA LEU A 382 6.25 -11.10 -12.87
C LEU A 382 7.56 -11.90 -12.80
N VAL A 383 7.95 -12.28 -11.59
CA VAL A 383 9.17 -13.07 -11.33
C VAL A 383 8.78 -14.49 -10.97
N TYR A 384 9.41 -15.44 -11.66
CA TYR A 384 9.21 -16.87 -11.46
C TYR A 384 10.52 -17.59 -11.17
N LEU A 385 10.46 -18.60 -10.31
CA LEU A 385 11.46 -19.66 -10.22
C LEU A 385 10.80 -20.94 -10.73
N ARG A 386 11.26 -21.44 -11.89
CA ARG A 386 10.55 -22.45 -12.69
C ARG A 386 9.12 -21.97 -12.99
N GLU A 387 8.12 -22.76 -12.59
CA GLU A 387 6.70 -22.43 -12.71
C GLU A 387 6.11 -21.78 -11.46
N THR A 388 6.91 -21.57 -10.41
CA THR A 388 6.42 -20.96 -9.16
C THR A 388 6.56 -19.46 -9.20
N TYR A 389 5.43 -18.77 -9.10
CA TYR A 389 5.37 -17.32 -8.93
C TYR A 389 6.02 -16.90 -7.60
N VAL A 390 6.95 -15.95 -7.66
CA VAL A 390 7.68 -15.42 -6.49
C VAL A 390 7.17 -14.03 -6.10
N GLY A 391 6.99 -13.15 -7.08
CA GLY A 391 6.56 -11.77 -6.85
C GLY A 391 6.44 -10.99 -8.14
N ARG A 392 6.17 -9.69 -8.03
CA ARG A 392 6.02 -8.79 -9.18
C ARG A 392 6.61 -7.41 -8.88
N VAL A 393 6.73 -6.63 -9.95
CA VAL A 393 6.87 -5.17 -9.89
C VAL A 393 5.87 -4.59 -10.88
N SER A 394 4.98 -3.73 -10.38
CA SER A 394 3.89 -3.13 -11.15
C SER A 394 4.12 -1.67 -11.53
N ALA A 395 3.55 -1.28 -12.66
CA ALA A 395 3.41 0.08 -13.11
C ALA A 395 1.95 0.50 -12.97
N PHE A 396 1.58 1.15 -11.86
CA PHE A 396 0.22 1.64 -11.69
C PHE A 396 0.06 3.01 -12.35
N VAL A 397 -0.70 3.06 -13.45
CA VAL A 397 -0.85 4.27 -14.29
C VAL A 397 -2.28 4.50 -14.75
N ALA A 398 -2.53 5.70 -15.25
CA ALA A 398 -3.76 6.04 -15.95
C ALA A 398 -3.85 5.28 -17.29
N ARG A 399 -5.06 4.87 -17.68
CA ARG A 399 -5.33 4.33 -19.02
C ARG A 399 -5.32 5.45 -20.08
N GLU A 400 -4.98 5.11 -21.33
CA GLU A 400 -4.98 5.99 -22.50
C GLU A 400 -4.04 7.21 -22.42
N THR A 401 -2.74 6.92 -22.37
CA THR A 401 -1.66 7.91 -22.41
C THR A 401 -1.72 8.91 -23.56
N SER A 402 -2.35 8.56 -24.69
CA SER A 402 -2.48 9.45 -25.86
C SER A 402 -3.42 10.64 -25.65
N ARG A 403 -4.27 10.61 -24.62
CA ARG A 403 -5.09 11.76 -24.21
C ARG A 403 -4.57 12.42 -22.93
N CYS A 404 -3.46 11.92 -22.39
CA CYS A 404 -2.86 12.38 -21.16
C CYS A 404 -1.55 13.11 -21.47
N ALA A 405 -1.54 14.44 -21.32
CA ALA A 405 -0.32 15.23 -21.50
C ALA A 405 0.85 14.74 -20.60
N ASN A 406 0.53 14.11 -19.46
CA ASN A 406 1.52 13.53 -18.53
C ASN A 406 2.32 12.42 -19.15
N CYS A 407 1.62 11.45 -19.72
CA CYS A 407 2.26 10.22 -20.15
C CYS A 407 3.20 10.47 -21.34
N VAL A 408 2.92 11.49 -22.15
CA VAL A 408 3.80 11.93 -23.24
C VAL A 408 5.02 12.69 -22.69
N ARG A 409 4.84 13.63 -21.75
CA ARG A 409 5.96 14.40 -21.16
C ARG A 409 6.86 13.57 -20.25
N ASN A 410 6.29 12.58 -19.57
CA ASN A 410 6.96 11.72 -18.59
C ASN A 410 7.21 10.30 -19.12
N ALA A 411 7.20 10.10 -20.44
CA ALA A 411 7.48 8.81 -21.08
C ALA A 411 8.82 8.19 -20.66
N ASN A 412 9.77 9.00 -20.20
CA ASN A 412 11.10 8.58 -19.78
C ASN A 412 11.27 8.34 -18.28
N VAL A 413 10.21 8.48 -17.46
CA VAL A 413 10.33 8.23 -16.02
C VAL A 413 10.47 6.74 -15.76
N GLU A 414 11.63 6.34 -15.24
CA GLU A 414 11.93 5.00 -14.78
C GLU A 414 11.42 4.82 -13.34
N ILE A 415 10.78 3.69 -13.07
CA ILE A 415 10.49 3.22 -11.73
C ILE A 415 11.29 1.95 -11.45
N GLU A 416 11.41 1.63 -10.16
CA GLU A 416 12.09 0.43 -9.73
C GLU A 416 11.33 -0.30 -8.63
N GLY A 417 11.52 -1.62 -8.59
CA GLY A 417 10.98 -2.48 -7.56
C GLY A 417 11.88 -3.67 -7.28
N TYR A 418 11.58 -4.37 -6.19
CA TYR A 418 12.43 -5.44 -5.65
C TYR A 418 11.59 -6.67 -5.35
N VAL A 419 12.02 -7.83 -5.84
CA VAL A 419 11.41 -9.12 -5.52
C VAL A 419 12.41 -9.97 -4.74
N HIS A 420 12.08 -10.27 -3.48
CA HIS A 420 12.92 -11.09 -2.61
C HIS A 420 12.76 -12.56 -2.95
N LEU A 421 13.87 -13.23 -3.24
CA LEU A 421 13.93 -14.62 -3.70
C LEU A 421 14.21 -15.61 -2.56
N THR A 422 14.80 -15.14 -1.45
CA THR A 422 15.34 -15.99 -0.37
C THR A 422 14.39 -17.07 0.13
N GLN A 423 13.13 -16.72 0.40
CA GLN A 423 12.16 -17.71 0.91
C GLN A 423 11.85 -18.78 -0.14
N SER A 424 11.69 -18.37 -1.41
CA SER A 424 11.42 -19.28 -2.51
C SER A 424 12.63 -20.17 -2.79
N VAL A 425 13.83 -19.59 -2.85
CA VAL A 425 15.11 -20.31 -3.00
C VAL A 425 15.25 -21.34 -1.89
N ARG A 426 15.08 -20.95 -0.63
CA ARG A 426 15.10 -21.89 0.50
C ARG A 426 14.07 -22.98 0.34
N SER A 427 12.82 -22.65 0.05
CA SER A 427 11.76 -23.67 -0.07
C SER A 427 11.99 -24.67 -1.20
N MET A 428 12.57 -24.23 -2.31
CA MET A 428 12.78 -25.06 -3.51
C MET A 428 14.07 -25.87 -3.44
N TYR A 429 15.11 -25.30 -2.84
CA TYR A 429 16.44 -25.88 -2.84
C TYR A 429 16.88 -26.36 -1.45
N ALA A 430 15.99 -26.36 -0.44
CA ALA A 430 16.26 -26.82 0.94
C ALA A 430 16.84 -28.24 1.07
N SER A 431 16.66 -29.11 0.07
CA SER A 431 17.31 -30.42 0.02
C SER A 431 18.83 -30.33 -0.11
N HIS A 432 19.35 -29.19 -0.57
CA HIS A 432 20.78 -28.89 -0.61
C HIS A 432 21.16 -28.35 0.76
N GLN A 433 21.82 -29.19 1.56
CA GLN A 433 22.27 -28.84 2.93
C GLN A 433 23.27 -27.66 2.97
N SER A 434 23.70 -27.16 1.80
CA SER A 434 24.36 -25.87 1.67
C SER A 434 23.53 -24.93 0.80
N LEU A 435 23.06 -23.82 1.40
CA LEU A 435 22.74 -22.57 0.70
C LEU A 435 24.03 -21.90 0.20
N ASP A 436 24.95 -22.71 -0.34
CA ASP A 436 26.24 -22.25 -0.81
C ASP A 436 26.03 -21.31 -1.99
N HIS A 437 26.88 -20.28 -2.03
CA HIS A 437 26.72 -19.17 -2.95
C HIS A 437 26.68 -19.63 -4.41
N ASP A 438 27.65 -20.45 -4.82
CA ASP A 438 27.84 -20.84 -6.23
C ASP A 438 26.72 -21.78 -6.70
N ALA A 439 26.24 -22.66 -5.81
CA ALA A 439 25.12 -23.55 -6.10
C ALA A 439 23.83 -22.76 -6.37
N ILE A 440 23.55 -21.71 -5.59
CA ILE A 440 22.35 -20.88 -5.78
C ILE A 440 22.46 -20.09 -7.08
N VAL A 441 23.63 -19.54 -7.43
CA VAL A 441 23.82 -18.86 -8.73
C VAL A 441 23.51 -19.81 -9.89
N GLY A 442 23.99 -21.05 -9.83
CA GLY A 442 23.69 -22.09 -10.82
C GLY A 442 22.18 -22.36 -10.94
N HIS A 443 21.49 -22.59 -9.82
CA HIS A 443 20.04 -22.81 -9.82
C HIS A 443 19.27 -21.61 -10.38
N LEU A 444 19.64 -20.38 -10.02
CA LEU A 444 18.97 -19.18 -10.52
C LEU A 444 19.22 -18.97 -12.02
N LYS A 445 20.40 -19.35 -12.55
CA LYS A 445 20.66 -19.34 -14.00
C LYS A 445 19.69 -20.21 -14.77
N ASP A 446 19.31 -21.37 -14.23
CA ASP A 446 18.38 -22.28 -14.90
C ASP A 446 16.91 -21.88 -14.66
N ASP A 447 16.59 -21.51 -13.42
CA ASP A 447 15.19 -21.45 -12.96
C ASP A 447 14.58 -20.04 -12.96
N LEU A 448 15.38 -18.97 -12.85
CA LEU A 448 14.86 -17.61 -12.77
C LEU A 448 14.37 -17.13 -14.13
N SER A 449 13.10 -16.74 -14.20
CA SER A 449 12.51 -16.17 -15.41
C SER A 449 11.60 -14.99 -15.10
N LEU A 450 11.50 -14.07 -16.07
CA LEU A 450 10.56 -12.96 -16.05
C LEU A 450 9.40 -13.27 -16.99
N ARG A 451 8.21 -12.78 -16.63
CA ARG A 451 7.03 -12.75 -17.50
C ARG A 451 6.38 -11.36 -17.40
N ILE A 452 5.49 -11.02 -18.32
CA ILE A 452 4.76 -9.75 -18.28
C ILE A 452 3.25 -10.01 -18.31
N LYS A 453 2.50 -9.17 -17.60
CA LYS A 453 1.04 -9.14 -17.67
C LYS A 453 0.56 -7.70 -17.85
N GLY A 454 0.04 -7.40 -19.02
CA GLY A 454 -0.48 -6.09 -19.39
C GLY A 454 -0.91 -6.09 -20.86
N ALA A 455 -1.39 -4.95 -21.33
CA ALA A 455 -1.78 -4.75 -22.72
C ALA A 455 -0.86 -3.73 -23.40
N LYS A 456 -0.61 -3.92 -24.69
CA LYS A 456 -0.07 -2.88 -25.55
C LYS A 456 -1.14 -1.78 -25.76
N LYS A 457 -0.72 -0.65 -26.34
CA LYS A 457 -1.60 0.47 -26.69
C LYS A 457 -2.75 0.08 -27.64
N ASP A 458 -2.55 -0.94 -28.47
CA ASP A 458 -3.57 -1.49 -29.38
C ASP A 458 -4.56 -2.45 -28.69
N GLY A 459 -4.42 -2.69 -27.39
CA GLY A 459 -5.26 -3.59 -26.59
C GLY A 459 -4.86 -5.08 -26.67
N THR A 460 -3.87 -5.44 -27.47
CA THR A 460 -3.37 -6.82 -27.55
C THR A 460 -2.41 -7.14 -26.38
N PRO A 461 -2.21 -8.42 -26.02
CA PRO A 461 -1.35 -8.78 -24.89
C PRO A 461 0.09 -8.31 -25.11
N ALA A 462 0.70 -7.76 -24.06
CA ALA A 462 2.11 -7.37 -24.09
C ALA A 462 3.05 -8.58 -23.96
N GLN A 463 4.20 -8.49 -24.59
CA GLN A 463 5.35 -9.39 -24.44
C GLN A 463 6.52 -8.63 -23.82
N LEU A 464 7.48 -9.35 -23.21
CA LEU A 464 8.64 -8.70 -22.58
C LEU A 464 9.48 -7.89 -23.59
N SER A 465 9.47 -8.29 -24.87
CA SER A 465 10.11 -7.54 -25.95
C SER A 465 9.48 -6.17 -26.22
N ASP A 466 8.23 -5.96 -25.80
CA ASP A 466 7.55 -4.67 -25.91
C ASP A 466 8.03 -3.67 -24.83
N LEU A 467 8.70 -4.16 -23.79
CA LEU A 467 9.25 -3.36 -22.69
C LEU A 467 10.76 -3.17 -22.90
N THR A 468 11.12 -2.33 -23.86
CA THR A 468 12.50 -2.08 -24.28
C THR A 468 13.37 -1.45 -23.19
N SER A 469 12.75 -0.77 -22.21
CA SER A 469 13.47 -0.19 -21.07
C SER A 469 13.71 -1.16 -19.92
N LEU A 470 13.21 -2.41 -20.02
CA LEU A 470 13.34 -3.38 -18.95
C LEU A 470 14.80 -3.65 -18.62
N LYS A 471 15.14 -3.50 -17.35
CA LYS A 471 16.40 -3.93 -16.76
C LYS A 471 16.12 -4.75 -15.52
N ALA A 472 16.86 -5.83 -15.34
CA ALA A 472 16.77 -6.69 -14.18
C ALA A 472 18.16 -7.09 -13.69
N MET A 473 18.37 -6.99 -12.37
CA MET A 473 19.64 -7.31 -11.73
C MET A 473 19.40 -8.16 -10.50
N PRO A 474 19.63 -9.47 -10.58
CA PRO A 474 19.75 -10.33 -9.42
C PRO A 474 20.97 -9.93 -8.60
N PHE A 475 20.83 -9.92 -7.29
CA PHE A 475 21.92 -9.65 -6.37
C PHE A 475 21.70 -10.38 -5.05
N HIS A 476 22.77 -10.46 -4.28
CA HIS A 476 22.69 -10.94 -2.92
C HIS A 476 23.53 -10.08 -1.98
N TYR A 477 23.26 -10.23 -0.69
CA TYR A 477 24.03 -9.62 0.39
C TYR A 477 23.92 -10.52 1.63
N THR A 478 24.81 -10.33 2.59
CA THR A 478 24.72 -11.01 3.89
C THR A 478 23.92 -10.18 4.87
N VAL A 479 23.16 -10.85 5.72
CA VAL A 479 22.49 -10.25 6.89
C VAL A 479 23.02 -10.94 8.12
N SER A 480 23.68 -10.19 8.99
CA SER A 480 24.07 -10.71 10.30
C SER A 480 23.03 -10.29 11.33
N GLN A 481 22.43 -11.30 11.98
CA GLN A 481 21.57 -11.06 13.14
C GLN A 481 22.44 -10.78 14.35
N GLU A 482 22.46 -9.52 14.75
CA GLU A 482 22.85 -9.12 16.10
C GLU A 482 21.75 -9.57 17.10
N PRO A 483 22.01 -9.57 18.42
CA PRO A 483 20.97 -9.84 19.41
C PRO A 483 19.71 -8.96 19.17
N LEU A 484 18.55 -9.41 19.64
CA LEU A 484 17.21 -8.85 19.35
C LEU A 484 17.04 -7.33 19.64
N ASP A 485 18.03 -6.69 20.27
CA ASP A 485 18.09 -5.26 20.60
C ASP A 485 18.80 -4.40 19.54
N ARG A 486 19.39 -4.98 18.48
CA ARG A 486 20.12 -4.25 17.44
C ARG A 486 19.52 -4.43 16.03
N ARG A 487 19.73 -3.44 15.16
CA ARG A 487 19.39 -3.56 13.72
C ARG A 487 20.26 -4.67 13.11
N PRO A 488 19.72 -5.51 12.20
CA PRO A 488 20.56 -6.40 11.41
C PRO A 488 21.63 -5.58 10.68
N THR A 489 22.86 -6.09 10.63
CA THR A 489 23.89 -5.46 9.80
C THR A 489 23.87 -6.09 8.42
N TYR A 490 23.83 -5.24 7.40
CA TYR A 490 23.78 -5.65 6.00
C TYR A 490 25.21 -5.60 5.41
N GLY A 491 25.65 -6.71 4.83
CA GLY A 491 26.89 -6.77 4.06
C GLY A 491 26.78 -6.05 2.72
N ALA A 492 27.90 -5.99 2.00
CA ALA A 492 27.95 -5.39 0.68
C ALA A 492 27.05 -6.15 -0.32
N ILE A 493 26.43 -5.40 -1.23
CA ILE A 493 25.66 -5.95 -2.35
C ILE A 493 26.64 -6.53 -3.38
N VAL A 494 26.37 -7.76 -3.81
CA VAL A 494 27.09 -8.42 -4.90
C VAL A 494 26.09 -8.77 -6.00
N HIS A 495 26.29 -8.13 -7.16
CA HIS A 495 25.45 -8.26 -8.35
C HIS A 495 25.79 -9.50 -9.20
N HIS A 496 24.77 -10.09 -9.81
CA HIS A 496 24.87 -11.31 -10.61
C HIS A 496 24.23 -11.15 -11.99
N PRO A 497 24.86 -10.36 -12.90
CA PRO A 497 24.31 -10.13 -14.24
C PRO A 497 24.18 -11.44 -15.04
N THR A 498 25.13 -12.35 -14.88
CA THR A 498 25.17 -13.63 -15.61
C THR A 498 23.98 -14.57 -15.32
N ILE A 499 23.20 -14.33 -14.26
CA ILE A 499 21.97 -15.12 -13.98
C ILE A 499 20.90 -14.90 -15.06
N LEU A 500 20.87 -13.72 -15.65
CA LEU A 500 19.93 -13.36 -16.71
C LEU A 500 20.59 -13.35 -18.10
N GLU A 501 21.80 -13.89 -18.26
CA GLU A 501 22.46 -13.93 -19.57
C GLU A 501 21.58 -14.63 -20.61
N GLY A 502 21.35 -13.96 -21.75
CA GLY A 502 20.45 -14.43 -22.80
C GLY A 502 18.94 -14.30 -22.49
N LYS A 503 18.55 -13.74 -21.34
CA LYS A 503 17.15 -13.52 -20.93
C LYS A 503 16.76 -12.05 -21.05
N ALA A 504 15.45 -11.78 -21.09
CA ALA A 504 14.92 -10.42 -21.13
C ALA A 504 15.34 -9.59 -19.90
N GLY A 505 15.66 -8.32 -20.11
CA GLY A 505 16.09 -7.40 -19.05
C GLY A 505 17.55 -7.55 -18.61
N HIS A 506 18.34 -8.42 -19.24
CA HIS A 506 19.75 -8.60 -18.91
C HIS A 506 20.56 -7.31 -19.08
N VAL A 507 21.26 -6.92 -18.02
CA VAL A 507 22.25 -5.84 -18.04
C VAL A 507 23.63 -6.43 -17.73
N PRO A 508 24.54 -6.55 -18.73
CA PRO A 508 25.83 -7.22 -18.53
C PRO A 508 26.76 -6.52 -17.53
N ASP A 509 26.67 -5.19 -17.47
CA ASP A 509 27.52 -4.34 -16.64
C ASP A 509 26.68 -3.70 -15.52
N PRO A 510 26.87 -4.11 -14.25
CA PRO A 510 26.14 -3.54 -13.12
C PRO A 510 26.26 -2.02 -12.99
N SER A 511 27.33 -1.39 -13.49
CA SER A 511 27.49 0.07 -13.45
C SER A 511 26.52 0.82 -14.38
N ARG A 512 25.94 0.12 -15.37
CA ARG A 512 25.00 0.66 -16.35
C ARG A 512 23.53 0.45 -15.97
N PHE A 513 23.28 -0.12 -14.78
CA PHE A 513 21.97 -0.55 -14.31
C PHE A 513 21.05 0.61 -13.90
#